data_AF-A0A1F5UGJ0-F1
#
_entry.id   AF-A0A1F5UGJ0-F1
#
_cell.length_a   1.000
_cell.length_b   1.000
_cell.length_c   1.000
_cell.angle_alpha   90.00
_cell.angle_beta   90.00
_cell.angle_gamma   90.00
#
_symmetry.space_group_name_H-M   'P 1'
#
loop_
_entity.id
_entity.type
_entity.pdbx_description
1 polymer ?
#
loop_
_entity_poly.entity_id
_entity_poly.type
_entity_poly.pdbx_seq_one_letter_code
_entity_poly.pdbx_strand_id
1 'polypeptide(L)'
;MKLKEGRWRASVFNLTALDEAERLDAVKWMKRTIDTAVDINAGAVVVHLGNPEGMENKSYYIKDLFRQKKKDTEEFIKAKDKLLFERDEKKDKTFEQGLRSLNEINSYAKKAGVKIGLETRLHFEEHPNPPEFAFIFKEFSGGALYYWHDIGHAEVQERLGFVKPNEYLSLFLDKLIGLHIHDVLGVEDHKAPGLGDIDYKKLLPYFADKSILKVFEVHSVNTKEQVLNGKKMLEDLVNRNS
;
A
#
# COMPACT_ATOMS: atom_id res chain seq x y z
N MET A 1 -18.39 12.56 -16.39
CA MET A 1 -16.99 12.21 -16.07
C MET A 1 -16.48 11.30 -17.18
N LYS A 2 -15.55 11.75 -18.02
CA LYS A 2 -14.95 10.90 -19.04
C LYS A 2 -13.78 10.16 -18.37
N LEU A 3 -13.94 8.86 -18.12
CA LEU A 3 -12.83 8.00 -17.72
C LEU A 3 -11.81 8.03 -18.87
N LYS A 4 -10.55 8.38 -18.61
CA LYS A 4 -9.48 8.27 -19.62
C LYS A 4 -9.31 6.78 -19.96
N GLU A 5 -9.27 6.47 -21.26
CA GLU A 5 -9.02 5.10 -21.74
C GLU A 5 -7.68 4.57 -21.21
N GLY A 6 -7.62 3.27 -20.91
CA GLY A 6 -6.37 2.58 -20.53
C GLY A 6 -6.07 2.48 -19.03
N ARG A 7 -6.91 3.02 -18.13
CA ARG A 7 -6.72 2.84 -16.68
C ARG A 7 -7.51 1.66 -16.12
N TRP A 8 -6.87 0.90 -15.23
CA TRP A 8 -7.51 -0.15 -14.44
C TRP A 8 -8.70 0.41 -13.65
N ARG A 9 -9.77 -0.39 -13.49
CA ARG A 9 -11.04 0.03 -12.86
C ARG A 9 -10.91 0.61 -11.44
N ALA A 10 -9.79 0.38 -10.76
CA ALA A 10 -9.49 0.87 -9.42
C ALA A 10 -8.68 2.19 -9.36
N SER A 11 -8.19 2.72 -10.50
CA SER A 11 -7.37 3.95 -10.56
C SER A 11 -8.07 5.08 -11.32
N VAL A 12 -9.35 5.27 -11.00
CA VAL A 12 -10.21 6.28 -11.62
C VAL A 12 -9.74 7.70 -11.29
N PHE A 13 -9.12 7.88 -10.13
CA PHE A 13 -8.57 9.14 -9.64
C PHE A 13 -7.12 8.95 -9.22
N ASN A 14 -6.21 9.77 -9.74
CA ASN A 14 -4.78 9.68 -9.47
C ASN A 14 -4.29 10.97 -8.78
N LEU A 15 -3.84 10.87 -7.53
CA LEU A 15 -3.36 12.01 -6.75
C LEU A 15 -1.97 12.51 -7.19
N THR A 16 -1.28 11.71 -8.00
CA THR A 16 0.04 12.02 -8.59
C THR A 16 -0.05 12.45 -10.06
N ALA A 17 -1.27 12.67 -10.58
CA ALA A 17 -1.47 13.07 -11.97
C ALA A 17 -0.73 14.37 -12.32
N LEU A 18 -0.04 14.39 -13.47
CA LEU A 18 0.58 15.60 -14.00
C LEU A 18 -0.45 16.59 -14.55
N ASP A 19 -1.57 16.08 -15.07
CA ASP A 19 -2.72 16.89 -15.45
C ASP A 19 -3.39 17.49 -14.21
N GLU A 20 -3.36 18.81 -14.09
CA GLU A 20 -3.83 19.50 -12.89
C GLU A 20 -5.34 19.35 -12.67
N ALA A 21 -6.15 19.31 -13.73
CA ALA A 21 -7.58 19.13 -13.60
C ALA A 21 -7.91 17.75 -13.04
N GLU A 22 -7.19 16.72 -13.52
CA GLU A 22 -7.30 15.36 -13.04
C GLU A 22 -6.86 15.23 -11.57
N ARG A 23 -5.73 15.86 -11.19
CA ARG A 23 -5.26 15.89 -9.80
C ARG A 23 -6.28 16.54 -8.88
N LEU A 24 -6.84 17.69 -9.27
CA LEU A 24 -7.86 18.40 -8.49
C LEU A 24 -9.16 17.61 -8.35
N ASP A 25 -9.58 16.90 -9.41
CA ASP A 25 -10.71 15.97 -9.34
C ASP A 25 -10.43 14.84 -8.34
N ALA A 26 -9.22 14.26 -8.34
CA ALA A 26 -8.84 13.24 -7.39
C ALA A 26 -8.89 13.76 -5.93
N VAL A 27 -8.35 14.95 -5.68
CA VAL A 27 -8.42 15.60 -4.36
C VAL A 27 -9.86 15.88 -3.94
N LYS A 28 -10.71 16.35 -4.86
CA LYS A 28 -12.14 16.59 -4.59
C LYS A 28 -12.84 15.32 -4.13
N TRP A 29 -12.65 14.20 -4.83
CA TRP A 29 -13.27 12.93 -4.45
C TRP A 29 -12.69 12.36 -3.16
N MET A 30 -11.40 12.57 -2.91
CA MET A 30 -10.79 12.22 -1.63
C MET A 30 -11.43 12.99 -0.45
N LYS A 31 -11.68 14.30 -0.61
CA LYS A 31 -12.40 15.09 0.39
C LYS A 31 -13.82 14.55 0.61
N ARG A 32 -14.51 14.12 -0.45
CA ARG A 32 -15.82 13.46 -0.34
C ARG A 32 -15.77 12.13 0.41
N THR A 33 -14.72 11.34 0.21
CA THR A 33 -14.48 10.11 0.99
C THR A 33 -14.25 10.43 2.47
N ILE A 34 -13.52 11.51 2.78
CA ILE A 34 -13.33 11.99 4.16
C ILE A 34 -14.67 12.39 4.79
N ASP A 35 -15.52 13.16 4.09
CA ASP A 35 -16.86 13.50 4.58
C ASP A 35 -17.68 12.25 4.86
N THR A 36 -17.62 11.26 3.96
CA THR A 36 -18.31 9.98 4.13
C THR A 36 -17.79 9.23 5.35
N ALA A 37 -16.49 9.25 5.60
CA ALA A 37 -15.89 8.65 6.79
C ALA A 37 -16.39 9.32 8.08
N VAL A 38 -16.58 10.65 8.07
CA VAL A 38 -17.22 11.37 9.19
C VAL A 38 -18.66 10.89 9.37
N ASP A 39 -19.45 10.84 8.29
CA ASP A 39 -20.87 10.45 8.33
C ASP A 39 -21.09 9.06 8.93
N ILE A 40 -20.17 8.12 8.69
CA ILE A 40 -20.25 6.74 9.20
C ILE A 40 -19.37 6.49 10.44
N ASN A 41 -18.73 7.53 10.99
CA ASN A 41 -17.80 7.44 12.11
C ASN A 41 -16.66 6.41 11.88
N ALA A 42 -16.12 6.37 10.67
CA ALA A 42 -14.99 5.51 10.33
C ALA A 42 -13.69 6.02 10.99
N GLY A 43 -12.86 5.10 11.48
CA GLY A 43 -11.62 5.45 12.19
C GLY A 43 -10.49 5.98 11.32
N ALA A 44 -10.50 5.68 10.02
CA ALA A 44 -9.50 6.13 9.06
C ALA A 44 -10.00 6.01 7.61
N VAL A 45 -9.34 6.70 6.69
CA VAL A 45 -9.45 6.48 5.24
C VAL A 45 -8.09 6.03 4.71
N VAL A 46 -8.07 4.94 3.93
CA VAL A 46 -6.85 4.44 3.27
C VAL A 46 -6.73 5.04 1.88
N VAL A 47 -5.51 5.38 1.46
CA VAL A 47 -5.27 6.00 0.16
C VAL A 47 -4.07 5.37 -0.55
N HIS A 48 -4.25 5.15 -1.85
CA HIS A 48 -3.16 4.88 -2.78
C HIS A 48 -2.74 6.21 -3.39
N LEU A 49 -1.46 6.55 -3.29
CA LEU A 49 -0.98 7.85 -3.74
C LEU A 49 -0.93 7.93 -5.27
N GLY A 50 -0.45 6.88 -5.93
CA GLY A 50 -0.39 6.78 -7.39
C GLY A 50 0.96 6.24 -7.85
N ASN A 51 1.35 6.57 -9.08
CA ASN A 51 2.54 6.04 -9.73
C ASN A 51 3.19 7.08 -10.65
N PRO A 52 4.51 6.98 -10.90
CA PRO A 52 5.17 7.72 -11.98
C PRO A 52 4.53 7.41 -13.33
N GLU A 53 4.44 8.41 -14.20
CA GLU A 53 3.78 8.29 -15.50
C GLU A 53 4.51 7.29 -16.42
N GLY A 54 3.76 6.33 -16.99
CA GLY A 54 4.33 5.33 -17.91
C GLY A 54 5.18 4.26 -17.21
N MET A 55 4.98 4.07 -15.91
CA MET A 55 5.61 3.00 -15.12
C MET A 55 4.63 1.86 -14.77
N GLU A 56 3.38 1.92 -15.25
CA GLU A 56 2.36 0.93 -14.93
C GLU A 56 2.77 -0.48 -15.34
N ASN A 57 2.54 -1.45 -14.45
CA ASN A 57 2.70 -2.89 -14.70
C ASN A 57 4.13 -3.35 -15.03
N LYS A 58 5.16 -2.55 -14.75
CA LYS A 58 6.55 -2.88 -15.12
C LYS A 58 7.13 -4.03 -14.28
N SER A 59 6.71 -4.16 -13.03
CA SER A 59 7.15 -5.24 -12.12
C SER A 59 6.55 -6.62 -12.43
N TYR A 60 5.55 -6.75 -13.31
CA TYR A 60 4.99 -8.06 -13.68
C TYR A 60 6.03 -8.98 -14.32
N TYR A 61 6.90 -8.44 -15.18
CA TYR A 61 7.98 -9.24 -15.78
C TYR A 61 8.95 -9.79 -14.71
N ILE A 62 9.25 -9.00 -13.68
CA ILE A 62 10.10 -9.43 -12.56
C ILE A 62 9.39 -10.52 -11.74
N LYS A 63 8.07 -10.38 -11.51
CA LYS A 63 7.25 -11.45 -10.92
C LYS A 63 7.29 -12.73 -11.75
N ASP A 64 7.24 -12.65 -13.08
CA ASP A 64 7.35 -13.82 -13.97
C ASP A 64 8.70 -14.52 -13.88
N LEU A 65 9.79 -13.75 -13.82
CA LEU A 65 11.13 -14.31 -13.59
C LEU A 65 11.21 -14.99 -12.22
N PHE A 66 10.62 -14.38 -11.18
CA PHE A 66 10.54 -15.00 -9.86
C PHE A 66 9.80 -16.34 -9.90
N ARG A 67 8.64 -16.41 -10.56
CA ARG A 67 7.86 -17.66 -10.76
C ARG A 67 8.66 -18.75 -11.46
N GLN A 68 9.54 -18.37 -12.38
CA GLN A 68 10.47 -19.26 -13.08
C GLN A 68 11.70 -19.66 -12.26
N LYS A 69 11.76 -19.29 -10.96
CA LYS A 69 12.91 -19.52 -10.06
C LYS A 69 14.20 -18.86 -10.56
N LYS A 70 14.11 -17.72 -11.26
CA LYS A 70 15.25 -16.98 -11.81
C LYS A 70 15.74 -15.83 -10.93
N LYS A 71 15.33 -15.75 -9.66
CA LYS A 71 15.64 -14.62 -8.76
C LYS A 71 17.14 -14.27 -8.70
N ASP A 72 18.01 -15.28 -8.68
CA ASP A 72 19.46 -15.10 -8.55
C ASP A 72 20.19 -15.04 -9.89
N THR A 73 19.46 -14.90 -11.00
CA THR A 73 20.05 -14.81 -12.34
C THR A 73 20.39 -13.36 -12.72
N GLU A 74 21.33 -13.20 -13.63
CA GLU A 74 21.68 -11.90 -14.21
C GLU A 74 20.47 -11.23 -14.90
N GLU A 75 19.57 -12.02 -15.51
CA GLU A 75 18.34 -11.55 -16.14
C GLU A 75 17.44 -10.84 -15.12
N PHE A 76 17.23 -11.45 -13.95
CA PHE A 76 16.41 -10.87 -12.88
C PHE A 76 17.04 -9.60 -12.31
N ILE A 77 18.35 -9.63 -12.03
CA ILE A 77 19.08 -8.48 -11.49
C ILE A 77 19.01 -7.30 -12.46
N LYS A 78 19.29 -7.52 -13.75
CA LYS A 78 19.18 -6.49 -14.79
C LYS A 78 17.76 -5.94 -14.94
N ALA A 79 16.75 -6.78 -14.89
CA ALA A 79 15.36 -6.34 -14.95
C ALA A 79 14.98 -5.46 -13.76
N LYS A 80 15.43 -5.82 -12.56
CA LYS A 80 15.24 -5.04 -11.33
C LYS A 80 15.94 -3.70 -11.38
N ASP A 81 17.23 -3.69 -11.74
CA ASP A 81 18.03 -2.46 -11.82
C ASP A 81 17.49 -1.50 -12.87
N LYS A 82 17.05 -2.03 -14.02
CA LYS A 82 16.38 -1.24 -15.07
C LYS A 82 15.08 -0.61 -14.55
N LEU A 83 14.26 -1.35 -13.81
CA LEU A 83 13.03 -0.80 -13.23
C LEU A 83 13.35 0.36 -12.26
N LEU A 84 14.33 0.15 -11.37
CA LEU A 84 14.75 1.16 -10.40
C LEU A 84 15.25 2.44 -11.08
N PHE A 85 16.08 2.28 -12.12
CA PHE A 85 16.58 3.40 -12.91
C PHE A 85 15.45 4.16 -13.62
N GLU A 86 14.57 3.47 -14.37
CA GLU A 86 13.44 4.10 -15.06
C GLU A 86 12.49 4.80 -14.08
N ARG A 87 12.27 4.23 -12.90
CA ARG A 87 11.46 4.85 -11.84
C ARG A 87 12.11 6.14 -11.35
N ASP A 88 13.40 6.11 -11.06
CA ASP A 88 14.12 7.26 -10.52
C ASP A 88 14.11 8.45 -11.49
N GLU A 89 14.25 8.20 -12.80
CA GLU A 89 14.16 9.24 -13.84
C GLU A 89 12.77 9.90 -13.94
N LYS A 90 11.70 9.17 -13.58
CA LYS A 90 10.32 9.60 -13.83
C LYS A 90 9.56 10.07 -12.59
N LYS A 91 10.03 9.72 -11.39
CA LYS A 91 9.26 9.89 -10.15
C LYS A 91 9.05 11.34 -9.74
N ASP A 92 9.96 12.25 -10.07
CA ASP A 92 10.05 13.54 -9.37
C ASP A 92 8.81 14.41 -9.55
N LYS A 93 8.34 14.60 -10.80
CA LYS A 93 7.16 15.45 -11.07
C LYS A 93 5.87 14.85 -10.53
N THR A 94 5.70 13.54 -10.62
CA THR A 94 4.52 12.85 -10.09
C THR A 94 4.52 12.83 -8.57
N PHE A 95 5.68 12.67 -7.95
CA PHE A 95 5.84 12.76 -6.51
C PHE A 95 5.52 14.15 -5.99
N GLU A 96 6.03 15.20 -6.65
CA GLU A 96 5.69 16.60 -6.33
C GLU A 96 4.18 16.85 -6.42
N GLN A 97 3.51 16.34 -7.46
CA GLN A 97 2.05 16.40 -7.56
C GLN A 97 1.36 15.65 -6.41
N GLY A 98 1.88 14.48 -6.04
CA GLY A 98 1.43 13.73 -4.88
C GLY A 98 1.53 14.55 -3.59
N LEU A 99 2.65 15.23 -3.35
CA LEU A 99 2.85 16.09 -2.18
C LEU A 99 1.85 17.26 -2.16
N ARG A 100 1.59 17.92 -3.30
CA ARG A 100 0.57 18.98 -3.41
C ARG A 100 -0.82 18.45 -3.03
N SER A 101 -1.18 17.27 -3.54
CA SER A 101 -2.45 16.61 -3.22
C SER A 101 -2.54 16.24 -1.74
N LEU A 102 -1.48 15.65 -1.18
CA LEU A 102 -1.39 15.29 0.23
C LEU A 102 -1.50 16.51 1.14
N ASN A 103 -0.92 17.66 0.78
CA ASN A 103 -1.06 18.89 1.57
C ASN A 103 -2.53 19.33 1.71
N GLU A 104 -3.28 19.31 0.61
CA GLU A 104 -4.70 19.64 0.60
C GLU A 104 -5.54 18.63 1.39
N ILE A 105 -5.28 17.34 1.20
CA ILE A 105 -5.97 16.24 1.88
C ILE A 105 -5.66 16.26 3.38
N ASN A 106 -4.40 16.41 3.76
CA ASN A 106 -3.93 16.48 5.14
C ASN A 106 -4.61 17.62 5.90
N SER A 107 -4.65 18.81 5.30
CA SER A 107 -5.31 19.99 5.89
C SER A 107 -6.81 19.78 6.08
N TYR A 108 -7.47 19.15 5.11
CA TYR A 108 -8.89 18.85 5.18
C TYR A 108 -9.21 17.78 6.23
N ALA A 109 -8.50 16.66 6.19
CA ALA A 109 -8.64 15.53 7.11
C ALA A 109 -8.38 15.94 8.56
N LYS A 110 -7.36 16.78 8.81
CA LYS A 110 -7.06 17.31 10.14
C LYS A 110 -8.20 18.14 10.71
N LYS A 111 -8.86 18.96 9.89
CA LYS A 111 -10.04 19.74 10.31
C LYS A 111 -11.25 18.85 10.58
N ALA A 112 -11.42 17.79 9.78
CA ALA A 112 -12.49 16.82 9.93
C ALA A 112 -12.27 15.82 11.09
N GLY A 113 -11.05 15.77 11.66
CA GLY A 113 -10.69 14.79 12.69
C GLY A 113 -10.53 13.36 12.17
N VAL A 114 -10.30 13.20 10.86
CA VAL A 114 -10.16 11.89 10.20
C VAL A 114 -8.69 11.58 9.94
N LYS A 115 -8.25 10.35 10.23
CA LYS A 115 -6.89 9.88 9.92
C LYS A 115 -6.82 9.38 8.47
N ILE A 116 -5.71 9.67 7.79
CA ILE A 116 -5.41 9.18 6.43
C ILE A 116 -4.27 8.17 6.51
N GLY A 117 -4.55 6.91 6.17
CA GLY A 117 -3.56 5.85 6.06
C GLY A 117 -2.97 5.81 4.66
N LEU A 118 -1.68 6.10 4.54
CA LEU A 118 -0.91 5.90 3.30
C LEU A 118 -0.47 4.44 3.23
N GLU A 119 -0.94 3.73 2.21
CA GLU A 119 -0.75 2.29 2.09
C GLU A 119 0.58 1.91 1.43
N THR A 120 1.25 0.88 1.97
CA THR A 120 2.29 0.16 1.22
C THR A 120 1.72 -0.39 -0.09
N ARG A 121 2.35 -0.07 -1.22
CA ARG A 121 1.88 -0.51 -2.53
C ARG A 121 2.48 -1.86 -2.95
N LEU A 122 1.79 -2.60 -3.80
CA LEU A 122 2.27 -3.90 -4.31
C LEU A 122 3.50 -3.73 -5.21
N HIS A 123 3.44 -2.77 -6.13
CA HIS A 123 4.45 -2.58 -7.14
C HIS A 123 5.44 -1.50 -6.68
N PHE A 124 6.74 -1.81 -6.71
CA PHE A 124 7.77 -0.89 -6.18
C PHE A 124 7.86 0.42 -7.00
N GLU A 125 7.48 0.39 -8.27
CA GLU A 125 7.36 1.57 -9.10
C GLU A 125 6.31 2.57 -8.59
N GLU A 126 5.33 2.16 -7.79
CA GLU A 126 4.31 3.05 -7.24
C GLU A 126 4.88 3.99 -6.17
N HIS A 127 4.12 5.04 -5.87
CA HIS A 127 4.35 5.94 -4.75
C HIS A 127 3.48 5.53 -3.54
N PRO A 128 3.97 5.70 -2.29
CA PRO A 128 5.35 6.01 -1.93
C PRO A 128 6.20 4.75 -1.69
N ASN A 129 7.49 4.82 -2.01
CA ASN A 129 8.51 3.87 -1.52
C ASN A 129 9.05 4.30 -0.13
N PRO A 130 9.94 3.55 0.55
CA PRO A 130 10.36 3.91 1.91
C PRO A 130 11.01 5.31 2.03
N PRO A 131 11.95 5.73 1.16
CA PRO A 131 12.44 7.11 1.18
C PRO A 131 11.35 8.18 1.03
N GLU A 132 10.37 7.93 0.15
CA GLU A 132 9.25 8.84 -0.09
C GLU A 132 8.28 8.90 1.11
N PHE A 133 7.99 7.76 1.77
CA PHE A 133 7.26 7.72 3.04
C PHE A 133 7.97 8.56 4.11
N ALA A 134 9.28 8.37 4.27
CA ALA A 134 10.07 9.13 5.25
C ALA A 134 10.02 10.64 4.97
N PHE A 135 10.09 11.04 3.70
CA PHE A 135 9.91 12.43 3.30
C PHE A 135 8.50 12.94 3.66
N ILE A 136 7.45 12.22 3.26
CA ILE A 136 6.06 12.61 3.51
C ILE A 136 5.79 12.79 5.01
N PHE A 137 6.18 11.84 5.85
CA PHE A 137 5.92 11.93 7.29
C PHE A 137 6.75 13.00 7.99
N LYS A 138 7.91 13.35 7.45
CA LYS A 138 8.68 14.52 7.92
C LYS A 138 7.98 15.82 7.53
N GLU A 139 7.60 15.96 6.26
CA GLU A 139 7.00 17.18 5.71
C GLU A 139 5.64 17.50 6.36
N PHE A 140 4.79 16.49 6.53
CA PHE A 140 3.45 16.65 7.10
C PHE A 140 3.37 16.26 8.59
N SER A 141 4.48 16.41 9.32
CA SER A 141 4.55 16.09 10.74
C SER A 141 3.50 16.88 11.56
N GLY A 142 2.85 16.20 12.50
CA GLY A 142 1.71 16.75 13.26
C GLY A 142 0.43 16.92 12.44
N GLY A 143 0.39 16.35 11.24
CA GLY A 143 -0.78 16.27 10.37
C GLY A 143 -1.72 15.10 10.68
N ALA A 144 -2.55 14.77 9.70
CA ALA A 144 -3.49 13.66 9.70
C ALA A 144 -3.01 12.48 8.82
N LEU A 145 -1.76 12.52 8.33
CA LEU A 145 -1.19 11.43 7.54
C LEU A 145 -0.50 10.41 8.46
N TYR A 146 -0.79 9.15 8.22
CA TYR A 146 -0.30 8.01 8.99
C TYR A 146 0.10 6.87 8.05
N TYR A 147 0.79 5.89 8.61
CA TYR A 147 1.21 4.70 7.89
C TYR A 147 0.14 3.61 7.96
N TRP A 148 -0.17 3.02 6.80
CA TRP A 148 -1.02 1.84 6.68
C TRP A 148 -0.21 0.71 6.04
N HIS A 149 0.01 -0.37 6.78
CA HIS A 149 0.86 -1.44 6.32
C HIS A 149 0.03 -2.52 5.65
N ASP A 150 0.14 -2.64 4.33
CA ASP A 150 -0.29 -3.85 3.64
C ASP A 150 0.78 -4.94 3.80
N ILE A 151 0.41 -6.02 4.47
CA ILE A 151 1.30 -7.14 4.81
C ILE A 151 1.74 -7.88 3.55
N GLY A 152 0.83 -8.19 2.65
CA GLY A 152 1.15 -9.00 1.48
C GLY A 152 1.93 -8.21 0.43
N HIS A 153 1.62 -6.93 0.25
CA HIS A 153 2.40 -6.03 -0.61
C HIS A 153 3.85 -5.91 -0.11
N ALA A 154 4.04 -5.65 1.18
CA ALA A 154 5.37 -5.57 1.78
C ALA A 154 6.14 -6.89 1.59
N GLU A 155 5.51 -8.03 1.88
CA GLU A 155 6.10 -9.36 1.69
C GLU A 155 6.52 -9.61 0.23
N VAL A 156 5.68 -9.26 -0.75
CA VAL A 156 6.02 -9.41 -2.17
C VAL A 156 7.23 -8.55 -2.53
N GLN A 157 7.30 -7.29 -2.08
CA GLN A 157 8.46 -6.44 -2.34
C GLN A 157 9.75 -7.00 -1.70
N GLU A 158 9.66 -7.57 -0.49
CA GLU A 158 10.78 -8.25 0.19
C GLU A 158 11.26 -9.48 -0.61
N ARG A 159 10.32 -10.31 -1.07
CA ARG A 159 10.62 -11.50 -1.89
C ARG A 159 11.28 -11.13 -3.21
N LEU A 160 10.86 -10.04 -3.84
CA LEU A 160 11.47 -9.54 -5.07
C LEU A 160 12.81 -8.79 -4.81
N GLY A 161 13.15 -8.53 -3.54
CA GLY A 161 14.40 -7.88 -3.15
C GLY A 161 14.46 -6.40 -3.48
N PHE A 162 13.30 -5.73 -3.44
CA PHE A 162 13.20 -4.27 -3.56
C PHE A 162 13.37 -3.57 -2.21
N VAL A 163 12.89 -4.19 -1.14
CA VAL A 163 12.98 -3.69 0.23
C VAL A 163 13.59 -4.76 1.12
N LYS A 164 14.20 -4.32 2.23
CA LYS A 164 14.78 -5.24 3.22
C LYS A 164 13.67 -5.85 4.08
N PRO A 165 13.91 -7.03 4.69
CA PRO A 165 12.97 -7.62 5.62
C PRO A 165 12.53 -6.67 6.73
N ASN A 166 11.22 -6.51 6.92
CA ASN A 166 10.58 -5.62 7.89
C ASN A 166 10.94 -4.14 7.75
N GLU A 167 11.46 -3.69 6.60
CA GLU A 167 11.96 -2.31 6.44
C GLU A 167 10.87 -1.28 6.74
N TYR A 168 9.70 -1.41 6.13
CA TYR A 168 8.62 -0.45 6.33
C TYR A 168 8.15 -0.38 7.80
N LEU A 169 7.89 -1.52 8.43
CA LEU A 169 7.47 -1.57 9.83
C LEU A 169 8.55 -0.98 10.74
N SER A 170 9.82 -1.28 10.49
CA SER A 170 10.93 -0.75 11.28
C SER A 170 11.05 0.77 11.18
N LEU A 171 10.77 1.33 10.01
CA LEU A 171 10.89 2.77 9.76
C LEU A 171 9.66 3.57 10.21
N PHE A 172 8.46 2.99 10.15
CA PHE A 172 7.21 3.75 10.27
C PHE A 172 6.26 3.23 11.36
N LEU A 173 6.76 2.42 12.30
CA LEU A 173 5.96 1.88 13.40
C LEU A 173 5.27 2.97 14.23
N ASP A 174 5.94 4.10 14.47
CA ASP A 174 5.40 5.22 15.24
C ASP A 174 4.22 5.94 14.54
N LYS A 175 4.04 5.70 13.24
CA LYS A 175 2.94 6.23 12.43
C LYS A 175 1.90 5.16 12.08
N LEU A 176 2.11 3.90 12.45
CA LEU A 176 1.24 2.80 12.06
C LEU A 176 -0.14 2.92 12.71
N ILE A 177 -1.19 2.92 11.90
CA ILE A 177 -2.59 2.96 12.39
C ILE A 177 -3.46 1.81 11.90
N GLY A 178 -3.00 1.06 10.90
CA GLY A 178 -3.80 -0.02 10.33
C GLY A 178 -3.01 -0.98 9.47
N LEU A 179 -3.61 -2.15 9.28
CA LEU A 179 -3.09 -3.25 8.49
C LEU A 179 -4.11 -3.66 7.43
N HIS A 180 -3.65 -3.85 6.20
CA HIS A 180 -4.30 -4.74 5.26
C HIS A 180 -3.70 -6.14 5.40
N ILE A 181 -4.59 -7.11 5.56
CA ILE A 181 -4.25 -8.49 5.91
C ILE A 181 -4.67 -9.39 4.77
N HIS A 182 -3.66 -9.99 4.15
CA HIS A 182 -3.78 -11.10 3.23
C HIS A 182 -2.48 -11.88 3.21
N ASP A 183 -2.58 -13.12 2.73
CA ASP A 183 -1.48 -14.04 2.60
C ASP A 183 -0.89 -14.01 1.19
N VAL A 184 0.36 -14.44 1.09
CA VAL A 184 1.11 -14.50 -0.15
C VAL A 184 1.62 -15.92 -0.35
N LEU A 185 1.53 -16.45 -1.57
CA LEU A 185 2.21 -17.70 -1.96
C LEU A 185 3.12 -17.40 -3.14
N GLY A 186 4.44 -17.55 -2.98
CA GLY A 186 5.40 -17.06 -3.96
C GLY A 186 5.30 -15.54 -4.10
N VAL A 187 4.74 -15.04 -5.20
CA VAL A 187 4.46 -13.60 -5.44
C VAL A 187 2.98 -13.34 -5.78
N GLU A 188 2.12 -14.32 -5.54
CA GLU A 188 0.67 -14.20 -5.62
C GLU A 188 0.12 -13.80 -4.25
N ASP A 189 -0.40 -12.59 -4.17
CA ASP A 189 -0.94 -11.99 -2.95
C ASP A 189 -2.48 -12.07 -2.90
N HIS A 190 -3.09 -11.39 -1.95
CA HIS A 190 -4.53 -11.32 -1.73
C HIS A 190 -5.20 -12.67 -1.45
N LYS A 191 -4.44 -13.65 -0.94
CA LYS A 191 -5.00 -14.92 -0.45
C LYS A 191 -5.56 -14.73 0.96
N ALA A 192 -6.57 -15.51 1.33
CA ALA A 192 -6.99 -15.56 2.72
C ALA A 192 -5.83 -16.05 3.62
N PRO A 193 -5.67 -15.51 4.85
CA PRO A 193 -4.67 -15.98 5.80
C PRO A 193 -4.68 -17.50 5.98
N GLY A 194 -3.51 -18.13 5.92
CA GLY A 194 -3.33 -19.58 6.00
C GLY A 194 -3.35 -20.30 4.64
N LEU A 195 -3.58 -19.59 3.53
CA LEU A 195 -3.49 -20.13 2.17
C LEU A 195 -2.18 -19.75 1.45
N GLY A 196 -1.33 -18.96 2.10
CA GLY A 196 0.01 -18.64 1.66
C GLY A 196 1.05 -19.19 2.63
N ASP A 197 2.21 -18.56 2.64
CA ASP A 197 3.37 -18.95 3.44
C ASP A 197 3.96 -17.79 4.27
N ILE A 198 3.17 -16.75 4.55
CA ILE A 198 3.59 -15.67 5.48
C ILE A 198 3.67 -16.20 6.92
N ASP A 199 4.79 -15.91 7.58
CA ASP A 199 4.98 -16.22 9.00
C ASP A 199 4.33 -15.15 9.89
N TYR A 200 3.00 -15.27 10.08
CA TYR A 200 2.22 -14.36 10.92
C TYR A 200 2.68 -14.30 12.40
N LYS A 201 3.49 -15.25 12.89
CA LYS A 201 4.04 -15.17 14.25
C LYS A 201 4.92 -13.94 14.42
N LYS A 202 5.60 -13.49 13.36
CA LYS A 202 6.43 -12.28 13.37
C LYS A 202 5.61 -10.99 13.50
N LEU A 203 4.31 -11.06 13.19
CA LEU A 203 3.39 -9.92 13.22
C LEU A 203 2.50 -9.90 14.47
N LEU A 204 2.69 -10.85 15.39
CA LEU A 204 1.95 -10.96 16.65
C LEU A 204 1.84 -9.65 17.44
N PRO A 205 2.92 -8.87 17.63
CA PRO A 205 2.82 -7.61 18.38
C PRO A 205 1.82 -6.63 17.77
N TYR A 206 1.75 -6.55 16.44
CA TYR A 206 0.84 -5.65 15.74
C TYR A 206 -0.61 -6.16 15.75
N PHE A 207 -0.80 -7.48 15.73
CA PHE A 207 -2.14 -8.06 15.88
C PHE A 207 -2.71 -7.89 17.29
N ALA A 208 -1.87 -8.05 18.31
CA ALA A 208 -2.26 -7.87 19.71
C ALA A 208 -2.56 -6.41 20.08
N ASP A 209 -1.93 -5.44 19.41
CA ASP A 209 -2.15 -4.02 19.67
C ASP A 209 -3.53 -3.54 19.19
N LYS A 210 -4.44 -3.29 20.14
CA LYS A 210 -5.82 -2.85 19.86
C LYS A 210 -5.92 -1.46 19.21
N SER A 211 -4.87 -0.66 19.24
CA SER A 211 -4.85 0.67 18.60
C SER A 211 -4.68 0.59 17.07
N ILE A 212 -4.16 -0.53 16.56
CA ILE A 212 -3.97 -0.79 15.14
C ILE A 212 -5.24 -1.42 14.56
N LEU A 213 -5.80 -0.79 13.51
CA LEU A 213 -6.94 -1.32 12.76
C LEU A 213 -6.53 -2.55 11.93
N LYS A 214 -7.40 -3.56 11.84
CA LYS A 214 -7.17 -4.77 11.05
C LYS A 214 -8.28 -4.92 10.02
N VAL A 215 -7.92 -4.94 8.74
CA VAL A 215 -8.86 -5.12 7.63
C VAL A 215 -8.33 -6.22 6.72
N PHE A 216 -9.19 -7.17 6.37
CA PHE A 216 -8.82 -8.21 5.40
C PHE A 216 -9.00 -7.65 3.99
N GLU A 217 -7.96 -7.75 3.16
CA GLU A 217 -7.99 -7.35 1.75
C GLU A 217 -7.70 -8.56 0.88
N VAL A 218 -8.74 -9.33 0.55
CA VAL A 218 -8.59 -10.61 -0.15
C VAL A 218 -9.33 -10.58 -1.49
N HIS A 219 -8.78 -11.24 -2.49
CA HIS A 219 -9.42 -11.36 -3.80
C HIS A 219 -10.69 -12.20 -3.72
N SER A 220 -11.64 -11.95 -4.63
CA SER A 220 -12.94 -12.64 -4.69
C SER A 220 -12.85 -14.14 -5.00
N VAL A 221 -11.67 -14.64 -5.37
CA VAL A 221 -11.40 -16.07 -5.57
C VAL A 221 -11.38 -16.85 -4.25
N ASN A 222 -11.17 -16.16 -3.12
CA ASN A 222 -11.21 -16.77 -1.80
C ASN A 222 -12.67 -17.01 -1.39
N THR A 223 -12.97 -18.23 -0.95
CA THR A 223 -14.32 -18.56 -0.47
C THR A 223 -14.57 -17.95 0.91
N LYS A 224 -15.85 -17.77 1.26
CA LYS A 224 -16.25 -17.33 2.61
C LYS A 224 -15.63 -18.19 3.71
N GLU A 225 -15.60 -19.51 3.51
CA GLU A 225 -15.03 -20.45 4.49
C GLU A 225 -13.53 -20.23 4.67
N GLN A 226 -12.78 -20.04 3.58
CA GLN A 226 -11.35 -19.74 3.63
C GLN A 226 -11.08 -18.45 4.41
N VAL A 227 -11.86 -17.40 4.17
CA VAL A 227 -11.74 -16.12 4.90
C VAL A 227 -12.04 -16.29 6.39
N LEU A 228 -13.11 -17.02 6.75
CA LEU A 228 -13.46 -17.29 8.15
C LEU A 228 -12.42 -18.14 8.86
N ASN A 229 -11.86 -19.15 8.18
CA ASN A 229 -10.79 -19.98 8.72
C ASN A 229 -9.50 -19.17 8.95
N GLY A 230 -9.14 -18.30 8.00
CA GLY A 230 -8.01 -17.38 8.17
C GLY A 230 -8.19 -16.41 9.33
N LYS A 231 -9.40 -15.86 9.51
CA LYS A 231 -9.74 -15.06 10.69
C LYS A 231 -9.55 -15.84 11.99
N LYS A 232 -10.15 -17.03 12.09
CA LYS A 232 -10.03 -17.89 13.28
C LYS A 232 -8.57 -18.23 13.59
N MET A 233 -7.78 -18.54 12.57
CA MET A 233 -6.35 -18.83 12.71
C MET A 233 -5.60 -17.66 13.37
N LEU A 234 -5.84 -16.42 12.91
CA LEU A 234 -5.18 -15.23 13.47
C LEU A 234 -5.68 -14.93 14.90
N GLU A 235 -6.98 -15.09 15.18
CA GLU A 235 -7.53 -14.93 16.53
C GLU A 235 -6.94 -15.95 17.51
N ASP A 236 -6.88 -17.24 17.12
CA ASP A 236 -6.24 -18.30 17.91
C ASP A 236 -4.75 -18.01 18.14
N LEU A 237 -4.07 -17.48 17.13
CA LEU A 237 -2.65 -17.11 17.21
C LEU A 237 -2.42 -16.01 18.25
N VAL A 238 -3.25 -14.95 18.27
CA VAL A 238 -3.16 -13.87 19.27
C VAL A 238 -3.50 -14.39 20.66
N ASN A 239 -4.57 -15.17 20.81
CA ASN A 239 -5.04 -15.66 22.10
C ASN A 239 -4.05 -16.61 22.79
N ARG A 240 -3.30 -17.42 22.03
CA ARG A 240 -2.29 -18.33 22.60
C ARG A 240 -1.02 -17.64 23.07
N ASN A 241 -0.80 -16.39 22.66
CA ASN A 241 0.41 -15.61 22.94
C ASN A 241 0.12 -14.31 23.70
N SER A 242 -1.11 -14.16 24.23
CA SER A 242 -1.51 -13.11 25.16
C SER A 242 -1.45 -13.63 26.59
#